data_AF-A0A6F9A6W7-F1
#
_entry.id   AF-A0A6F9A6W7-F1
#
_cell.length_a   1.000
_cell.length_b   1.000
_cell.length_c   1.000
_cell.angle_alpha   90.00
_cell.angle_beta   90.00
_cell.angle_gamma   90.00
#
_symmetry.space_group_name_H-M   'P 1'
#
loop_
_entity.id
_entity.type
_entity.pdbx_description
1 polymer ?
#
loop_
_entity_poly.entity_id
_entity_poly.type
_entity_poly.pdbx_seq_one_letter_code
_entity_poly.pdbx_strand_id
1 'polypeptide(L)'
;MPTAGHRVKPWAYGMEDMTQMDELNETTVLMNLKKRYDQDLVYTYIGSILVSVNPYKLFNIYGTDMVLQYEGHGIADNPPHLFAIANVSYTTMMDAKHNQCIIIR
;
A
#
# COMPACT_ATOMS: atom_id res chain seq x y z
N MET A 1 10.00 -19.26 -13.77
CA MET A 1 9.97 -18.27 -12.68
C MET A 1 9.22 -17.05 -13.19
N PRO A 2 8.03 -16.69 -12.70
CA PRO A 2 7.44 -15.42 -13.08
C PRO A 2 8.22 -14.33 -12.34
N THR A 3 8.88 -13.49 -13.11
CA THR A 3 9.52 -12.26 -12.66
C THR A 3 8.46 -11.36 -12.03
N ALA A 4 8.61 -11.03 -10.75
CA ALA A 4 7.82 -9.97 -10.10
C ALA A 4 7.94 -8.70 -10.95
N GLY A 5 6.87 -8.36 -11.66
CA GLY A 5 6.83 -7.17 -12.49
C GLY A 5 6.88 -5.97 -11.58
N HIS A 6 8.06 -5.35 -11.44
CA HIS A 6 8.16 -4.02 -10.83
C HIS A 6 7.26 -3.09 -11.63
N ARG A 7 6.14 -2.71 -11.02
CA ARG A 7 5.18 -1.82 -11.65
C ARG A 7 5.76 -0.41 -11.63
N VAL A 8 6.53 -0.06 -12.66
CA VAL A 8 7.10 1.28 -12.82
C VAL A 8 5.94 2.24 -13.07
N LYS A 9 5.52 2.97 -12.02
CA LYS A 9 4.48 3.98 -12.13
C LYS A 9 5.09 5.37 -12.36
N PRO A 10 4.40 6.26 -13.09
CA PRO A 10 4.91 7.59 -13.35
C PRO A 10 5.07 8.36 -12.04
N TRP A 11 6.25 8.95 -11.83
CA TRP A 11 6.55 9.91 -10.76
C TRP A 11 5.49 11.02 -10.65
N ALA A 12 4.73 11.27 -11.72
CA ALA A 12 3.61 12.21 -11.80
C ALA A 12 2.54 12.02 -10.72
N TYR A 13 2.39 10.82 -10.14
CA TYR A 13 1.37 10.53 -9.12
C TYR A 13 1.93 10.36 -7.69
N GLY A 14 3.24 10.57 -7.51
CA GLY A 14 3.93 10.25 -6.25
C GLY A 14 4.24 8.75 -6.10
N MET A 15 5.23 8.44 -5.26
CA MET A 15 5.72 7.08 -5.03
C MET A 15 4.73 6.28 -4.18
N GLU A 16 4.39 5.07 -4.65
CA GLU A 16 3.53 4.14 -3.90
C GLU A 16 4.23 3.56 -2.66
N ASP A 17 5.55 3.37 -2.72
CA ASP A 17 6.40 2.99 -1.60
C ASP A 17 7.51 4.02 -1.42
N MET A 18 7.49 4.72 -0.27
CA MET A 18 8.45 5.78 0.02
C MET A 18 9.85 5.25 0.32
N THR A 19 10.04 3.94 0.52
CA THR A 19 11.39 3.36 0.61
C THR A 19 12.17 3.44 -0.70
N GLN A 20 11.49 3.71 -1.81
CA GLN A 20 12.12 3.90 -3.13
C GLN A 20 12.45 5.37 -3.43
N MET A 21 12.21 6.29 -2.51
CA MET A 21 12.61 7.69 -2.66
C MET A 21 14.10 7.87 -2.36
N ASP A 22 14.78 8.71 -3.15
CA ASP A 22 16.22 8.99 -2.97
C ASP A 22 16.53 9.60 -1.59
N GLU A 23 15.65 10.48 -1.12
CA GLU A 23 15.74 11.09 0.20
C GLU A 23 14.46 10.85 1.00
N LEU A 24 14.61 10.24 2.17
CA LEU A 24 13.53 10.02 3.13
C LEU A 24 13.68 10.97 4.32
N ASN A 25 13.21 12.20 4.16
CA ASN A 25 13.13 13.21 5.21
C ASN A 25 11.69 13.71 5.37
N GLU A 26 11.42 14.47 6.44
CA GLU A 26 10.07 14.95 6.76
C GLU A 26 9.44 15.71 5.59
N THR A 27 10.21 16.59 4.95
CA THR A 27 9.76 17.39 3.81
C THR A 27 9.39 16.51 2.61
N THR A 28 10.25 15.57 2.23
CA THR A 28 10.02 14.72 1.06
C THR A 28 8.84 13.76 1.29
N VAL A 29 8.72 13.21 2.50
CA VAL A 29 7.57 12.39 2.91
C VAL A 29 6.27 13.19 2.80
N LEU A 30 6.24 14.40 3.38
CA LEU A 30 5.04 15.24 3.35
C LEU A 30 4.67 15.63 1.92
N MET A 31 5.65 15.97 1.08
CA MET A 31 5.42 16.28 -0.34
C MET A 31 4.84 15.09 -1.10
N ASN A 32 5.33 13.87 -0.87
CA ASN A 32 4.82 12.67 -1.52
C ASN A 32 3.39 12.36 -1.08
N LEU A 33 3.12 12.39 0.22
CA LEU A 33 1.78 12.18 0.77
C LEU A 33 0.79 13.21 0.25
N LYS A 34 1.17 14.49 0.22
CA LYS A 34 0.34 15.56 -0.35
C LYS A 34 0.03 15.30 -1.82
N LYS A 35 1.05 14.98 -2.62
CA LYS A 35 0.90 14.75 -4.06
C LYS A 35 -0.08 13.61 -4.36
N ARG A 36 0.02 12.51 -3.60
CA ARG A 36 -0.88 11.35 -3.70
C ARG A 36 -2.29 11.70 -3.24
N TYR A 37 -2.42 12.41 -2.13
CA TYR A 37 -3.71 12.83 -1.58
C TYR A 37 -4.48 13.76 -2.53
N ASP A 38 -3.79 14.70 -3.18
CA ASP A 38 -4.37 15.61 -4.18
C ASP A 38 -4.94 14.85 -5.41
N GLN A 39 -4.64 13.55 -5.53
CA GLN A 39 -5.12 12.65 -6.58
C GLN A 39 -6.01 11.52 -6.04
N ASP A 40 -6.58 11.69 -4.84
CA ASP A 40 -7.46 10.72 -4.19
C ASP A 40 -6.78 9.38 -3.83
N LEU A 41 -5.45 9.34 -3.78
CA LEU A 41 -4.66 8.18 -3.34
C LEU A 41 -4.32 8.28 -1.85
N VAL A 42 -5.19 7.76 -1.00
CA VAL A 42 -5.10 7.91 0.48
C VAL A 42 -4.14 6.94 1.16
N TYR A 43 -3.71 5.90 0.46
CA TYR A 43 -2.83 4.86 0.99
C TYR A 43 -1.44 4.97 0.36
N THR A 44 -0.40 4.84 1.18
CA THR A 44 1.00 4.86 0.73
C THR A 44 1.81 3.90 1.59
N TYR A 45 2.69 3.10 0.98
CA TYR A 45 3.59 2.22 1.71
C TYR A 45 4.83 2.96 2.22
N ILE A 46 5.35 2.47 3.33
CA ILE A 46 6.73 2.67 3.79
C ILE A 46 7.26 1.28 4.14
N GLY A 47 7.73 0.54 3.14
CA GLY A 47 8.10 -0.86 3.30
C GLY A 47 6.89 -1.70 3.74
N SER A 48 6.93 -2.27 4.95
CA SER A 48 5.82 -3.05 5.51
C SER A 48 4.74 -2.24 6.21
N ILE A 49 4.92 -0.92 6.35
CA ILE A 49 3.97 -0.02 7.00
C ILE A 49 3.02 0.56 5.94
N LEU A 50 1.74 0.66 6.27
CA LEU A 50 0.75 1.36 5.45
C LEU A 50 0.39 2.70 6.11
N VAL A 51 0.69 3.80 5.43
CA VAL A 51 0.23 5.12 5.80
C VAL A 51 -1.14 5.36 5.18
N SER A 52 -2.10 5.79 6.00
CA SER A 52 -3.44 6.19 5.57
C SER A 52 -3.68 7.65 5.92
N VAL A 53 -4.05 8.46 4.92
CA VAL A 53 -4.44 9.87 5.10
C VAL A 53 -5.96 9.96 4.96
N ASN A 54 -6.65 10.46 5.99
CA ASN A 54 -8.12 10.51 5.99
C ASN A 54 -8.66 11.38 4.83
N PRO A 55 -9.46 10.83 3.90
CA PRO A 55 -10.03 11.60 2.79
C PRO A 55 -11.17 12.54 3.21
N TYR A 56 -11.80 12.34 4.36
CA TYR A 56 -13.05 13.01 4.78
C TYR A 56 -14.19 12.92 3.72
N LYS A 57 -14.10 11.94 2.82
CA LYS A 57 -15.12 11.57 1.82
C LYS A 57 -15.10 10.06 1.58
N LEU A 58 -16.19 9.54 1.03
CA LEU A 58 -16.30 8.11 0.71
C LEU A 58 -15.64 7.81 -0.63
N PHE A 59 -14.89 6.71 -0.67
CA PHE A 59 -14.34 6.13 -1.89
C PHE A 59 -14.91 4.74 -2.13
N ASN A 60 -15.16 4.42 -3.39
CA ASN A 60 -15.61 3.10 -3.81
C ASN A 60 -14.42 2.14 -4.01
N ILE A 61 -13.62 1.94 -2.96
CA ILE A 61 -12.39 1.11 -2.98
C ILE A 61 -12.44 -0.06 -1.97
N TYR A 62 -13.60 -0.31 -1.38
CA TYR A 62 -13.78 -1.32 -0.32
C TYR A 62 -14.74 -2.46 -0.72
N GLY A 63 -15.10 -2.54 -2.00
CA GLY A 63 -15.99 -3.56 -2.54
C GLY A 63 -15.33 -4.94 -2.65
N THR A 64 -16.16 -5.96 -2.91
CA THR A 64 -15.70 -7.35 -3.10
C THR A 64 -14.73 -7.49 -4.27
N ASP A 65 -14.92 -6.72 -5.32
CA ASP A 65 -14.01 -6.62 -6.46
C ASP A 65 -12.60 -6.21 -6.03
N MET A 66 -12.48 -5.24 -5.11
CA MET A 66 -11.18 -4.88 -4.54
C MET A 66 -10.63 -5.99 -3.67
N VAL A 67 -11.42 -6.66 -2.83
CA VAL A 67 -10.91 -7.79 -2.03
C VAL A 67 -10.28 -8.86 -2.92
N LEU A 68 -10.99 -9.26 -3.98
CA LEU A 68 -10.53 -10.27 -4.94
C LEU A 68 -9.27 -9.85 -5.69
N GLN A 69 -9.08 -8.55 -5.94
CA GLN A 69 -7.86 -8.05 -6.57
C GLN A 69 -6.62 -8.30 -5.70
N TYR A 70 -6.73 -8.22 -4.38
CA TYR A 70 -5.60 -8.36 -3.46
C TYR A 70 -5.37 -9.78 -2.95
N GLU A 71 -6.37 -10.65 -3.06
CA GLU A 71 -6.27 -12.05 -2.66
C GLU A 71 -5.12 -12.75 -3.41
N GLY A 72 -4.24 -13.43 -2.67
CA GLY A 72 -3.13 -14.20 -3.24
C GLY A 72 -1.96 -13.39 -3.84
N HIS A 73 -1.99 -12.05 -3.73
CA HIS A 73 -0.95 -11.17 -4.26
C HIS A 73 -0.03 -10.60 -3.17
N GLY A 74 1.24 -10.38 -3.50
CA GLY A 74 2.21 -9.74 -2.63
C GLY A 74 1.94 -8.24 -2.42
N ILE A 75 2.54 -7.66 -1.37
CA ILE A 75 2.31 -6.26 -0.97
C ILE A 75 2.59 -5.23 -2.10
N ALA A 76 3.56 -5.53 -2.96
CA ALA A 76 4.01 -4.65 -4.05
C ALA A 76 3.40 -4.99 -5.42
N ASP A 77 2.61 -6.06 -5.53
CA ASP A 77 2.00 -6.45 -6.80
C ASP A 77 0.83 -5.52 -7.16
N ASN A 78 0.12 -5.04 -6.14
CA ASN A 78 -1.03 -4.15 -6.25
C ASN A 78 -0.75 -2.77 -5.65
N PRO A 79 -1.55 -1.72 -6.00
CA PRO A 79 -1.40 -0.40 -5.39
C PRO A 79 -1.53 -0.45 -3.85
N PRO A 80 -1.00 0.54 -3.10
CA PRO A 80 -1.15 0.58 -1.65
C PRO A 80 -2.61 0.52 -1.23
N HIS A 81 -2.94 -0.45 -0.38
CA HIS A 81 -4.29 -0.62 0.15
C HIS A 81 -4.29 -1.48 1.41
N LEU A 82 -5.31 -1.31 2.27
CA LEU A 82 -5.44 -2.12 3.49
C LEU A 82 -5.60 -3.61 3.21
N PHE A 83 -6.24 -3.96 2.08
CA PHE A 83 -6.42 -5.37 1.68
C PHE A 83 -5.11 -6.06 1.34
N ALA A 84 -4.07 -5.32 0.91
CA ALA A 84 -2.74 -5.90 0.76
C ALA A 84 -2.15 -6.33 2.11
N ILE A 85 -2.26 -5.48 3.13
CA ILE A 85 -1.77 -5.77 4.49
C ILE A 85 -2.54 -6.95 5.08
N ALA A 86 -3.86 -6.97 4.89
CA ALA A 86 -4.71 -8.07 5.33
C ALA A 86 -4.33 -9.39 4.62
N ASN A 87 -4.16 -9.37 3.30
CA ASN A 87 -3.78 -10.56 2.52
C ASN A 87 -2.41 -11.10 2.99
N VAL A 88 -1.39 -10.24 3.08
CA VAL A 88 -0.05 -10.65 3.52
C VAL A 88 -0.05 -11.20 4.95
N SER A 89 -0.80 -10.58 5.86
CA SER A 89 -0.93 -11.09 7.23
C SER A 89 -1.61 -12.46 7.24
N TYR A 90 -2.68 -12.62 6.47
CA TYR A 90 -3.40 -13.88 6.39
C TYR A 90 -2.57 -15.00 5.76
N THR A 91 -1.94 -14.76 4.60
CA THR A 91 -1.10 -15.75 3.92
C THR A 91 0.11 -16.12 4.78
N THR A 92 0.77 -15.15 5.41
CA THR A 92 1.88 -15.39 6.35
C THR A 92 1.44 -16.27 7.52
N MET A 93 0.25 -16.01 8.09
CA MET A 93 -0.32 -16.84 9.17
C MET A 93 -0.56 -18.28 8.69
N MET A 94 -1.08 -18.45 7.48
CA MET A 94 -1.38 -19.76 6.91
C MET A 94 -0.13 -20.56 6.56
N ASP A 95 0.89 -19.89 6.03
CA ASP A 95 2.14 -20.53 5.56
C ASP A 95 3.09 -20.82 6.72
N ALA A 96 3.33 -19.83 7.59
CA ALA A 96 4.25 -19.96 8.72
C ALA A 96 3.62 -20.62 9.96
N LYS A 97 2.29 -20.84 9.95
CA LYS A 97 1.52 -21.34 11.11
C LYS A 97 1.76 -20.52 12.38
N HIS A 98 1.92 -19.21 12.23
CA HIS A 98 2.22 -18.28 13.31
C HIS A 98 1.22 -17.13 13.36
N ASN A 99 0.74 -16.81 14.57
CA ASN A 99 -0.23 -15.74 14.79
C ASN A 99 0.31 -14.39 14.31
N GLN A 100 -0.55 -13.58 13.69
CA GLN A 100 -0.22 -12.24 13.21
C GLN A 100 -1.02 -11.18 13.96
N CYS A 101 -0.52 -9.95 13.97
CA CYS A 101 -1.19 -8.79 14.56
C CYS A 101 -1.03 -7.57 13.65
N ILE A 102 -2.12 -6.86 13.42
CA ILE A 102 -2.13 -5.57 12.73
C ILE A 102 -2.40 -4.49 13.77
N ILE A 103 -1.46 -3.55 13.93
CA ILE A 103 -1.57 -2.45 14.87
C ILE A 103 -1.95 -1.19 14.11
N ILE A 104 -3.13 -0.63 14.39
CA ILE A 104 -3.61 0.64 13.86
C ILE A 104 -3.36 1.71 14.93
N ARG A 105 -2.72 2.82 14.56
CA ARG A 105 -2.40 3.96 15.44
C ARG A 105 -2.94 5.26 14.86
#